data_AF-A0A1Z5KG34-F1
#
_entry.id   AF-A0A1Z5KG34-F1
#
_cell.length_a   1.000
_cell.length_b   1.000
_cell.length_c   1.000
_cell.angle_alpha   90.00
_cell.angle_beta   90.00
_cell.angle_gamma   90.00
#
_symmetry.space_group_name_H-M   'P 1'
#
loop_
_entity.id
_entity.type
_entity.pdbx_description
1 polymer ?
#
loop_
_entity_poly.entity_id
_entity_poly.type
_entity_poly.pdbx_seq_one_letter_code
_entity_poly.pdbx_strand_id
1 'polypeptide(L)'
;MVNRMMISRAYNSASFLKNRTVFFQGRRCKSSDSSARLTSSLESANSFWLSLRRRAAIALTQTLSVDDKKDLLEKIGGKQLLQPETLEDTRLQQEDDSLSLKNSIAEAVAQARMEEAQRQEKKWEKDREAILQEAEKAAMERVASQLRIQKFNQWQQEVGKAKTSSVMERVADKDATQEETQSEQEHPVLGMAYASLGYKSVHLVSAKDLADIPVWEKQRIYRHDRAKSMAQDKMKTMKLGMPGVITLYEDRDGKLSIIDGQHRVGMMSLLNEQSVEGLDLDSVLVEVYKELPEYGEDHAKDIFLEINKAEPVKLLDMPGVATAKDRTIINRGAQLLMERFPSMFSPSQKCRVPNLNIDNLRDALFAANVIKRHSLTSAPALEAWLLEQNAKMEVKYQSDEAKKTVSVAALTKAKTHSFYLGLDSSWYYH
;
A
#
# COMPACT_ATOMS: atom_id res chain seq x y z
N MET A 1 78.10 10.16 12.55
CA MET A 1 77.41 11.47 12.45
C MET A 1 75.92 11.20 12.28
N VAL A 2 75.16 11.26 13.38
CA VAL A 2 73.70 11.11 13.40
C VAL A 2 73.18 12.30 14.17
N ASN A 3 72.46 13.20 13.51
CA ASN A 3 71.93 14.40 14.14
C ASN A 3 70.41 14.27 14.31
N ARG A 4 70.01 14.23 15.59
CA ARG A 4 68.65 14.47 16.09
C ARG A 4 68.21 15.88 15.74
N MET A 5 66.94 16.07 15.39
CA MET A 5 66.23 17.29 15.78
C MET A 5 64.73 17.02 15.98
N MET A 6 64.31 17.16 17.23
CA MET A 6 62.92 17.37 17.64
C MET A 6 62.49 18.79 17.28
N ILE A 7 61.27 19.00 16.80
CA ILE A 7 60.49 20.22 17.07
C ILE A 7 59.04 19.84 17.35
N SER A 8 58.63 20.14 18.59
CA SER A 8 57.26 20.17 19.09
C SER A 8 56.56 21.45 18.62
N ARG A 9 55.28 21.38 18.27
CA ARG A 9 54.36 22.53 18.40
C ARG A 9 52.93 22.06 18.66
N ALA A 10 52.45 22.43 19.84
CA ALA A 10 51.07 22.35 20.27
C ALA A 10 50.22 23.41 19.56
N TYR A 11 48.98 23.05 19.22
CA TYR A 11 47.91 24.02 18.97
C TYR A 11 46.72 23.70 19.87
N ASN A 12 46.50 24.61 20.82
CA ASN A 12 45.25 24.79 21.54
C ASN A 12 44.24 25.47 20.61
N SER A 13 43.02 24.97 20.56
CA SER A 13 41.88 25.69 19.99
C SER A 13 40.64 25.38 20.82
N ALA A 14 40.36 26.29 21.74
CA ALA A 14 39.14 26.32 22.53
C ALA A 14 37.94 26.62 21.61
N SER A 15 36.88 25.81 21.70
CA SER A 15 35.58 26.14 21.12
C SER A 15 34.53 26.28 22.23
N PHE A 16 34.05 27.51 22.33
CA PHE A 16 32.86 27.97 23.02
C PHE A 16 31.62 27.23 22.49
N LEU A 17 30.85 26.57 23.35
CA LEU A 17 29.41 26.35 23.10
C LEU A 17 28.61 26.68 24.36
N LYS A 18 27.85 27.75 24.24
CA LYS A 18 26.87 28.25 25.22
C LYS A 18 25.69 27.28 25.28
N ASN A 19 25.44 26.71 26.45
CA ASN A 19 24.17 26.08 26.80
C ASN A 19 23.05 27.13 26.78
N ARG A 20 22.01 26.87 26.00
CA ARG A 20 20.76 27.65 26.00
C ARG A 20 19.66 26.77 26.59
N THR A 21 19.60 26.76 27.92
CA THR A 21 18.53 26.14 28.71
C THR A 21 17.33 27.10 28.70
N VAL A 22 16.27 26.75 27.98
CA VAL A 22 15.00 27.49 28.05
C VAL A 22 14.14 26.87 29.15
N PHE A 23 14.15 27.55 30.29
CA PHE A 23 13.22 27.37 31.41
C PHE A 23 11.82 27.81 30.97
N PHE A 24 10.87 26.88 30.87
CA PHE A 24 9.45 27.21 30.80
C PHE A 24 8.89 27.25 32.23
N GLN A 25 8.74 28.46 32.78
CA GLN A 25 8.02 28.69 34.03
C GLN A 25 6.52 28.45 33.82
N GLY A 26 5.96 27.62 34.71
CA GLY A 26 4.55 27.30 34.74
C GLY A 26 3.67 28.48 35.13
N ARG A 27 2.55 28.62 34.42
CA ARG A 27 1.38 29.35 34.90
C ARG A 27 0.38 28.34 35.47
N ARG A 28 0.26 28.34 36.80
CA ARG A 28 -0.87 27.73 37.51
C ARG A 28 -2.12 28.59 37.24
N CYS A 29 -3.06 28.07 36.45
CA CYS A 29 -4.43 28.56 36.48
C CYS A 29 -5.23 27.68 37.44
N LYS A 30 -5.75 28.29 38.51
CA LYS A 30 -6.77 27.69 39.37
C LYS A 30 -8.11 27.77 38.63
N SER A 31 -8.77 26.65 38.42
CA SER A 31 -10.20 26.58 38.06
C SER A 31 -10.86 25.53 38.95
N SER A 32 -11.48 26.01 40.02
CA SER A 32 -12.54 25.30 40.75
C SER A 32 -13.87 25.46 39.98
N ASP A 33 -14.78 24.51 40.13
CA ASP A 33 -16.21 24.55 39.75
C ASP A 33 -16.68 23.98 38.39
N SER A 34 -16.27 22.75 38.03
CA SER A 34 -16.92 21.99 36.94
C SER A 34 -17.35 20.55 37.27
N SER A 35 -17.09 20.05 38.48
CA SER A 35 -17.34 18.63 38.84
C SER A 35 -18.82 18.29 39.09
N ALA A 36 -19.67 19.25 39.46
CA ALA A 36 -21.04 18.97 39.88
C ALA A 36 -22.08 18.85 38.74
N ARG A 37 -21.73 19.14 37.48
CA ARG A 37 -22.67 19.05 36.33
C ARG A 37 -22.53 17.80 35.48
N LEU A 38 -21.51 16.97 35.71
CA LEU A 38 -21.29 15.73 34.93
C LEU A 38 -21.98 14.50 35.53
N THR A 39 -22.32 14.51 36.82
CA THR A 39 -22.97 13.36 37.47
C THR A 39 -24.45 13.26 37.16
N SER A 40 -25.18 14.36 36.94
CA SER A 40 -26.62 14.32 36.61
C SER A 40 -26.91 13.85 35.18
N SER A 41 -25.97 14.03 34.25
CA SER A 41 -26.12 13.59 32.85
C SER A 41 -25.95 12.06 32.70
N LEU A 42 -25.09 11.45 33.52
CA LEU A 42 -24.84 10.00 33.49
C LEU A 42 -25.99 9.17 34.09
N GLU A 43 -26.70 9.71 35.08
CA GLU A 43 -27.90 9.05 35.64
C GLU A 43 -29.06 9.00 34.62
N SER A 44 -29.20 10.02 33.78
CA SER A 44 -30.22 10.08 32.71
C SER A 44 -29.96 9.08 31.57
N ALA A 45 -28.69 8.84 31.21
CA ALA A 45 -28.35 7.85 30.21
C ALA A 45 -28.65 6.41 30.67
N ASN A 46 -28.38 6.10 31.94
CA ASN A 46 -28.65 4.76 32.48
C ASN A 46 -30.14 4.43 32.55
N SER A 47 -31.00 5.40 32.91
CA SER A 47 -32.46 5.19 32.93
C SER A 47 -33.01 4.97 31.51
N PHE A 48 -32.48 5.68 30.52
CA PHE A 48 -32.85 5.49 29.12
C PHE A 48 -32.49 4.07 28.61
N TRP A 49 -31.26 3.61 28.84
CA TRP A 49 -30.83 2.27 28.40
C TRP A 49 -31.57 1.14 29.11
N LEU A 50 -31.91 1.32 30.40
CA LEU A 50 -32.76 0.38 31.14
C LEU A 50 -34.17 0.31 30.53
N SER A 51 -34.75 1.46 30.16
CA SER A 51 -36.07 1.50 29.51
C SER A 51 -36.08 0.81 28.15
N LEU A 52 -35.01 0.99 27.36
CA LEU A 52 -34.88 0.40 26.03
C LEU A 52 -34.69 -1.11 26.10
N ARG A 53 -33.83 -1.59 27.02
CA ARG A 53 -33.66 -3.02 27.29
C ARG A 53 -34.96 -3.67 27.76
N ARG A 54 -35.74 -2.98 28.61
CA ARG A 54 -37.05 -3.46 29.06
C ARG A 54 -38.02 -3.62 27.88
N ARG A 55 -38.11 -2.62 26.98
CA ARG A 55 -38.97 -2.69 25.79
C ARG A 55 -38.54 -3.79 24.81
N ALA A 56 -37.25 -3.95 24.58
CA ALA A 56 -36.72 -5.01 23.71
C ALA A 56 -36.97 -6.40 24.31
N ALA A 57 -36.74 -6.59 25.61
CA ALA A 57 -37.04 -7.86 26.29
C ALA A 57 -38.54 -8.17 26.25
N ILE A 58 -39.42 -7.18 26.46
CA ILE A 58 -40.87 -7.38 26.34
C ILE A 58 -41.25 -7.79 24.92
N ALA A 59 -40.69 -7.13 23.88
CA ALA A 59 -40.99 -7.44 22.48
C ALA A 59 -40.53 -8.85 22.07
N LEU A 60 -39.32 -9.25 22.47
CA LEU A 60 -38.75 -10.56 22.15
C LEU A 60 -39.42 -11.73 22.90
N THR A 61 -40.13 -11.44 23.99
CA THR A 61 -40.79 -12.45 24.83
C THR A 61 -42.31 -12.53 24.61
N GLN A 62 -42.85 -11.84 23.59
CA GLN A 62 -44.29 -11.88 23.29
C GLN A 62 -44.79 -13.27 22.88
N THR A 63 -43.91 -14.15 22.40
CA THR A 63 -44.24 -15.51 21.96
C THR A 63 -43.95 -16.58 23.02
N LEU A 64 -43.44 -16.21 24.20
CA LEU A 64 -43.13 -17.15 25.27
C LEU A 64 -44.35 -17.38 26.17
N SER A 65 -44.40 -18.56 26.80
CA SER A 65 -45.39 -18.85 27.84
C SER A 65 -45.20 -17.90 29.04
N VAL A 66 -46.26 -17.71 29.85
CA VAL A 66 -46.22 -16.80 31.00
C VAL A 66 -45.11 -17.20 31.99
N ASP A 67 -44.89 -18.50 32.16
CA ASP A 67 -43.87 -19.05 33.05
C ASP A 67 -42.46 -18.82 32.50
N ASP A 68 -42.21 -19.09 31.22
CA ASP A 68 -40.90 -18.86 30.58
C ASP A 68 -40.53 -17.37 30.54
N LYS A 69 -41.53 -16.51 30.33
CA LYS A 69 -41.36 -15.06 30.34
C LYS A 69 -40.96 -14.58 31.73
N LYS A 70 -41.56 -15.12 32.80
CA LYS A 70 -41.22 -14.80 34.18
C LYS A 70 -39.79 -15.24 34.51
N ASP A 71 -39.42 -16.45 34.10
CA ASP A 71 -38.10 -17.04 34.33
C ASP A 71 -36.98 -16.28 33.57
N LEU A 72 -37.26 -15.84 32.34
CA LEU A 72 -36.33 -15.05 31.53
C LEU A 72 -36.17 -13.62 32.09
N LEU A 73 -37.25 -12.98 32.53
CA LEU A 73 -37.20 -11.66 33.15
C LEU A 73 -36.44 -11.68 34.49
N GLU A 74 -36.57 -12.76 35.26
CA GLU A 74 -35.81 -12.97 36.50
C GLU A 74 -34.31 -13.16 36.23
N LYS A 75 -33.95 -13.81 35.12
CA LYS A 75 -32.54 -13.99 34.67
C LYS A 75 -31.91 -12.71 34.11
N ILE A 76 -32.68 -11.83 33.45
CA ILE A 76 -32.16 -10.64 32.75
C ILE A 76 -32.04 -9.41 33.65
N GLY A 77 -32.81 -9.32 34.74
CA GLY A 77 -32.71 -8.17 35.66
C GLY A 77 -33.21 -8.51 37.05
N GLY A 78 -32.29 -8.95 37.90
CA GLY A 78 -32.58 -9.46 39.24
C GLY A 78 -33.44 -8.51 40.07
N LYS A 79 -34.53 -9.05 40.64
CA LYS A 79 -35.49 -8.55 41.67
C LYS A 79 -35.99 -7.09 41.66
N GLN A 80 -35.26 -6.12 41.12
CA GLN A 80 -35.63 -4.70 41.05
C GLN A 80 -36.66 -4.38 39.96
N LEU A 81 -36.86 -5.24 38.96
CA LEU A 81 -37.86 -5.04 37.90
C LEU A 81 -39.26 -5.59 38.23
N LEU A 82 -39.41 -6.26 39.37
CA LEU A 82 -40.64 -6.94 39.78
C LEU A 82 -41.46 -6.16 40.82
N GLN A 83 -41.16 -4.88 41.07
CA GLN A 83 -42.08 -4.07 41.87
C GLN A 83 -43.35 -3.78 41.04
N PRO A 84 -44.52 -4.25 41.48
CA PRO A 84 -45.78 -3.89 40.86
C PRO A 84 -46.08 -2.45 41.28
N GLU A 85 -45.68 -1.47 40.47
CA GLU A 85 -46.29 -0.15 40.58
C GLU A 85 -47.75 -0.29 40.14
N THR A 86 -48.62 -0.03 41.11
CA THR A 86 -50.06 0.16 41.03
C THR A 86 -50.46 0.92 39.77
N LEU A 87 -50.94 0.18 38.77
CA LEU A 87 -51.63 0.66 37.59
C LEU A 87 -52.86 -0.24 37.40
N GLU A 88 -53.74 -0.22 38.40
CA GLU A 88 -55.12 -0.69 38.25
C GLU A 88 -56.08 0.50 38.19
N ASP A 89 -57.19 0.26 37.49
CA ASP A 89 -58.42 1.06 37.45
C ASP A 89 -58.51 2.25 36.50
N THR A 90 -58.37 2.00 35.18
CA THR A 90 -59.37 2.52 34.22
C THR A 90 -59.31 1.78 32.88
N ARG A 91 -60.13 0.75 32.69
CA ARG A 91 -60.78 0.35 31.41
C ARG A 91 -61.33 -1.07 31.47
N LEU A 92 -62.56 -1.19 31.93
CA LEU A 92 -63.43 -2.29 31.55
C LEU A 92 -64.77 -1.67 31.17
N GLN A 93 -65.07 -1.66 29.86
CA GLN A 93 -66.38 -1.51 29.20
C GLN A 93 -66.29 -0.95 27.74
N GLN A 94 -65.21 -1.22 27.00
CA GLN A 94 -65.15 -1.01 25.54
C GLN A 94 -64.37 -2.15 24.87
N GLU A 95 -64.85 -3.40 24.95
CA GLU A 95 -64.15 -4.54 24.33
C GLU A 95 -64.86 -5.19 23.15
N ASP A 96 -66.17 -5.00 22.94
CA ASP A 96 -66.86 -5.75 21.89
C ASP A 96 -66.80 -5.12 20.48
N ASP A 97 -66.64 -3.80 20.35
CA ASP A 97 -66.42 -3.16 19.02
C ASP A 97 -64.94 -3.10 18.60
N SER A 98 -64.00 -3.39 19.52
CA SER A 98 -62.55 -3.30 19.27
C SER A 98 -61.99 -4.55 18.57
N LEU A 99 -62.64 -5.70 18.71
CA LEU A 99 -62.14 -6.97 18.16
C LEU A 99 -62.33 -7.06 16.64
N SER A 100 -63.37 -6.44 16.08
CA SER A 100 -63.62 -6.39 14.64
C SER A 100 -62.55 -5.58 13.89
N LEU A 101 -62.17 -4.39 14.42
CA LEU A 101 -61.11 -3.56 13.83
C LEU A 101 -59.71 -4.19 13.97
N LYS A 102 -59.44 -4.93 15.06
CA LYS A 102 -58.16 -5.60 15.27
C LYS A 102 -57.90 -6.71 14.24
N ASN A 103 -58.94 -7.42 13.81
CA ASN A 103 -58.83 -8.43 12.77
C ASN A 103 -58.51 -7.81 11.40
N SER A 104 -59.09 -6.64 11.08
CA SER A 104 -58.81 -5.92 9.83
C SER A 104 -57.38 -5.35 9.78
N ILE A 105 -56.83 -4.87 10.90
CA ILE A 105 -55.44 -4.39 10.95
C ILE A 105 -54.45 -5.56 10.84
N ALA A 106 -54.74 -6.70 11.49
CA ALA A 106 -53.90 -7.89 11.39
C ALA A 106 -53.84 -8.44 9.96
N GLU A 107 -54.97 -8.45 9.26
CA GLU A 107 -55.06 -8.84 7.85
C GLU A 107 -54.29 -7.87 6.94
N ALA A 108 -54.43 -6.56 7.13
CA ALA A 108 -53.69 -5.56 6.38
C ALA A 108 -52.16 -5.67 6.58
N VAL A 109 -51.70 -5.97 7.80
CA VAL A 109 -50.28 -6.18 8.09
C VAL A 109 -49.77 -7.48 7.45
N ALA A 110 -50.58 -8.55 7.45
CA ALA A 110 -50.24 -9.80 6.79
C ALA A 110 -50.12 -9.61 5.27
N GLN A 111 -51.05 -8.88 4.66
CA GLN A 111 -51.01 -8.54 3.24
C GLN A 111 -49.80 -7.68 2.86
N ALA A 112 -49.49 -6.65 3.66
CA ALA A 112 -48.31 -5.81 3.43
C ALA A 112 -46.99 -6.60 3.51
N ARG A 113 -46.88 -7.54 4.47
CA ARG A 113 -45.70 -8.42 4.57
C ARG A 113 -45.60 -9.40 3.40
N MET A 114 -46.74 -9.90 2.92
CA MET A 114 -46.77 -10.78 1.75
C MET A 114 -46.33 -10.06 0.48
N GLU A 115 -46.79 -8.82 0.27
CA GLU A 115 -46.34 -7.98 -0.84
C GLU A 115 -44.86 -7.61 -0.75
N GLU A 116 -44.36 -7.30 0.45
CA GLU A 116 -42.94 -7.02 0.66
C GLU A 116 -42.07 -8.25 0.38
N ALA A 117 -42.50 -9.44 0.84
CA ALA A 117 -41.82 -10.70 0.55
C ALA A 117 -41.76 -10.98 -0.97
N GLN A 118 -42.87 -10.78 -1.69
CA GLN A 118 -42.90 -10.93 -3.15
C GLN A 118 -41.99 -9.93 -3.87
N ARG A 119 -41.88 -8.69 -3.37
CA ARG A 119 -40.93 -7.71 -3.94
C ARG A 119 -39.48 -8.10 -3.70
N GLN A 120 -39.17 -8.66 -2.53
CA GLN A 120 -37.83 -9.15 -2.23
C GLN A 120 -37.46 -10.37 -3.08
N GLU A 121 -38.40 -11.30 -3.28
CA GLU A 121 -38.19 -12.47 -4.14
C GLU A 121 -37.92 -12.05 -5.59
N LYS A 122 -38.73 -11.15 -6.15
CA LYS A 122 -38.49 -10.58 -7.50
C LYS A 122 -37.17 -9.84 -7.62
N LYS A 123 -36.72 -9.15 -6.55
CA LYS A 123 -35.42 -8.49 -6.52
C LYS A 123 -34.29 -9.52 -6.51
N TRP A 124 -34.43 -10.56 -5.70
CA TRP A 124 -33.47 -11.65 -5.60
C TRP A 124 -33.33 -12.42 -6.91
N GLU A 125 -34.43 -12.67 -7.63
CA GLU A 125 -34.39 -13.30 -8.96
C GLU A 125 -33.62 -12.45 -9.98
N LYS A 126 -33.85 -11.13 -10.01
CA LYS A 126 -33.12 -10.21 -10.89
C LYS A 126 -31.63 -10.15 -10.56
N ASP A 127 -31.30 -10.08 -9.28
CA ASP A 127 -29.90 -10.05 -8.84
C ASP A 127 -29.20 -11.39 -9.17
N ARG A 128 -29.90 -12.52 -9.00
CA ARG A 128 -29.39 -13.85 -9.38
C ARG A 128 -29.13 -13.98 -10.87
N GLU A 129 -30.05 -13.47 -11.71
CA GLU A 129 -29.88 -13.48 -13.16
C GLU A 129 -28.70 -12.59 -13.60
N ALA A 130 -28.55 -11.41 -13.00
CA ALA A 130 -27.42 -10.52 -13.28
C ALA A 130 -26.07 -11.17 -12.92
N ILE A 131 -25.99 -11.87 -11.79
CA ILE A 131 -24.79 -12.60 -11.38
C ILE A 131 -24.45 -13.71 -12.37
N LEU A 132 -25.45 -14.45 -12.86
CA LEU A 132 -25.23 -15.51 -13.86
C LEU A 132 -24.73 -14.94 -15.19
N GLN A 133 -25.32 -13.85 -15.68
CA GLN A 133 -24.87 -13.20 -16.92
C GLN A 133 -23.45 -12.65 -16.80
N GLU A 134 -23.09 -12.07 -15.65
CA GLU A 134 -21.72 -11.60 -15.40
C GLU A 134 -20.71 -12.77 -15.35
N ALA A 135 -21.08 -13.88 -14.71
CA ALA A 135 -20.24 -15.08 -14.65
C ALA A 135 -20.03 -15.71 -16.04
N GLU A 136 -21.07 -15.78 -16.88
CA GLU A 136 -20.97 -16.26 -18.25
C GLU A 136 -20.07 -15.35 -19.11
N LYS A 137 -20.23 -14.03 -18.99
CA LYS A 137 -19.38 -13.07 -19.69
C LYS A 137 -17.90 -13.23 -19.29
N ALA A 138 -17.62 -13.35 -18.00
CA ALA A 138 -16.27 -13.57 -17.49
C ALA A 138 -15.68 -14.92 -17.96
N ALA A 139 -16.50 -15.97 -18.06
CA ALA A 139 -16.07 -17.26 -18.60
C ALA A 139 -15.72 -17.16 -20.10
N MET A 140 -16.54 -16.47 -20.90
CA MET A 140 -16.26 -16.24 -22.32
C MET A 140 -14.99 -15.41 -22.54
N GLU A 141 -14.76 -14.37 -21.73
CA GLU A 141 -13.53 -13.56 -21.80
C GLU A 141 -12.27 -14.38 -21.48
N ARG A 142 -12.34 -15.30 -20.53
CA ARG A 142 -11.23 -16.23 -20.22
C ARG A 142 -10.93 -17.17 -21.39
N VAL A 143 -11.96 -17.75 -22.00
CA VAL A 143 -11.79 -18.62 -23.18
C VAL A 143 -11.20 -17.83 -24.36
N ALA A 144 -11.69 -16.61 -24.59
CA ALA A 144 -11.16 -15.72 -25.64
C ALA A 144 -9.70 -15.31 -25.39
N SER A 145 -9.31 -15.12 -24.13
CA SER A 145 -7.92 -14.85 -23.72
C SER A 145 -7.02 -16.07 -23.97
N GLN A 146 -7.46 -17.26 -23.56
CA GLN A 146 -6.72 -18.51 -23.80
C GLN A 146 -6.52 -18.79 -25.30
N LEU A 147 -7.54 -18.57 -26.13
CA LEU A 147 -7.43 -18.71 -27.59
C LEU A 147 -6.43 -17.71 -28.18
N ARG A 148 -6.38 -16.47 -27.67
CA ARG A 148 -5.38 -15.48 -28.10
C ARG A 148 -3.95 -15.91 -27.75
N ILE A 149 -3.73 -16.41 -26.53
CA ILE A 149 -2.43 -16.94 -26.11
C ILE A 149 -2.02 -18.13 -26.98
N GLN A 150 -2.95 -19.05 -27.28
CA GLN A 150 -2.68 -20.20 -28.14
C GLN A 150 -2.28 -19.78 -29.56
N LYS A 151 -3.01 -18.82 -30.16
CA LYS A 151 -2.66 -18.27 -31.48
C LYS A 151 -1.29 -17.58 -31.48
N PHE A 152 -0.98 -16.84 -30.42
CA PHE A 152 0.32 -16.19 -30.27
C PHE A 152 1.46 -17.22 -30.19
N ASN A 153 1.29 -18.29 -29.41
CA ASN A 153 2.28 -19.36 -29.31
C ASN A 153 2.47 -20.10 -30.64
N GLN A 154 1.39 -20.34 -31.39
CA GLN A 154 1.49 -20.92 -32.75
C GLN A 154 2.27 -20.01 -33.70
N TRP A 155 1.97 -18.72 -33.69
CA TRP A 155 2.69 -17.73 -34.48
C TRP A 155 4.19 -17.67 -34.12
N GLN A 156 4.54 -17.72 -32.83
CA GLN A 156 5.95 -17.79 -32.40
C GLN A 156 6.66 -19.04 -32.93
N GLN A 157 5.98 -20.19 -32.95
CA GLN A 157 6.55 -21.42 -33.53
C GLN A 157 6.74 -21.31 -35.05
N GLU A 158 5.81 -20.66 -35.77
CA GLU A 158 5.92 -20.43 -37.21
C GLU A 158 7.07 -19.47 -37.55
N VAL A 159 7.21 -18.36 -36.81
CA VAL A 159 8.31 -17.40 -36.95
C VAL A 159 9.65 -18.06 -36.63
N GLY A 160 9.71 -18.86 -35.56
CA GLY A 160 10.90 -19.64 -35.21
C GLY A 160 11.30 -20.61 -36.33
N LYS A 161 10.34 -21.36 -36.89
CA LYS A 161 10.58 -22.28 -38.01
C LYS A 161 11.04 -21.54 -39.26
N ALA A 162 10.42 -20.42 -39.62
CA ALA A 162 10.81 -19.60 -40.77
C ALA A 162 12.23 -19.04 -40.62
N LYS A 163 12.61 -18.55 -39.43
CA LYS A 163 13.99 -18.10 -39.15
C LYS A 163 14.99 -19.26 -39.21
N THR A 164 14.65 -20.44 -38.69
CA THR A 164 15.54 -21.61 -38.72
C THR A 164 15.75 -22.14 -40.14
N SER A 165 14.68 -22.18 -40.96
CA SER A 165 14.77 -22.54 -42.38
C SER A 165 15.59 -21.52 -43.20
N SER A 166 15.41 -20.21 -42.94
CA SER A 166 16.21 -19.16 -43.61
C SER A 166 17.69 -19.15 -43.19
N VAL A 167 18.02 -19.60 -41.99
CA VAL A 167 19.42 -19.70 -41.53
C VAL A 167 20.08 -20.95 -42.10
N MET A 168 19.38 -22.10 -42.17
CA MET A 168 19.95 -23.29 -42.82
C MET A 168 20.16 -23.10 -44.34
N GLU A 169 19.34 -22.30 -45.02
CA GLU A 169 19.51 -22.00 -46.44
C GLU A 169 20.64 -20.98 -46.72
N ARG A 170 21.08 -20.22 -45.70
CA ARG A 170 22.20 -19.25 -45.82
C ARG A 170 23.55 -19.76 -45.31
N VAL A 171 23.58 -20.91 -44.63
CA VAL A 171 24.83 -21.55 -44.16
C VAL A 171 25.46 -22.44 -45.24
N ALA A 172 24.77 -22.71 -46.36
CA ALA A 172 25.33 -23.45 -47.49
C ALA A 172 26.08 -22.58 -48.52
N ASP A 173 26.04 -21.24 -48.42
CA ASP A 173 26.53 -20.36 -49.49
C ASP A 173 27.40 -19.17 -49.01
N LYS A 174 27.89 -19.21 -47.77
CA LYS A 174 28.82 -18.19 -47.25
C LYS A 174 29.93 -18.81 -46.43
N ASP A 175 30.75 -19.61 -47.10
CA ASP A 175 32.12 -19.91 -46.68
C ASP A 175 33.09 -19.16 -47.61
N ALA A 176 33.03 -17.83 -47.55
CA ALA A 176 34.01 -16.94 -48.17
C ALA A 176 33.90 -15.54 -47.57
N THR A 177 34.82 -15.27 -46.63
CA THR A 177 35.52 -13.98 -46.52
C THR A 177 34.68 -12.75 -46.17
N GLN A 178 34.63 -12.40 -44.88
CA GLN A 178 34.86 -11.02 -44.42
C GLN A 178 34.98 -11.00 -42.88
N GLU A 179 36.23 -11.08 -42.40
CA GLU A 179 36.61 -10.51 -41.12
C GLU A 179 36.55 -8.98 -41.25
N GLU A 180 35.37 -8.40 -41.06
CA GLU A 180 35.29 -6.98 -40.72
C GLU A 180 35.79 -6.87 -39.28
N THR A 181 37.03 -6.41 -39.17
CA THR A 181 37.56 -5.78 -37.96
C THR A 181 36.63 -4.61 -37.64
N GLN A 182 35.58 -4.87 -36.85
CA GLN A 182 34.75 -3.83 -36.26
C GLN A 182 35.68 -2.96 -35.44
N SER A 183 36.07 -1.81 -35.98
CA SER A 183 36.67 -0.75 -35.19
C SER A 183 35.73 -0.53 -34.00
N GLU A 184 36.21 -0.80 -32.79
CA GLU A 184 35.50 -0.56 -31.54
C GLU A 184 35.08 0.92 -31.52
N GLN A 185 33.89 1.21 -32.03
CA GLN A 185 33.35 2.56 -31.99
C GLN A 185 33.03 2.84 -30.53
N GLU A 186 33.88 3.66 -29.91
CA GLU A 186 33.64 4.19 -28.57
C GLU A 186 32.28 4.89 -28.54
N HIS A 187 31.43 4.49 -27.60
CA HIS A 187 30.14 5.13 -27.38
C HIS A 187 30.39 6.52 -26.77
N PRO A 188 29.76 7.60 -27.27
CA PRO A 188 30.10 8.97 -26.88
C PRO A 188 29.94 9.26 -25.38
N VAL A 189 29.03 8.54 -24.71
CA VAL A 189 28.76 8.69 -23.27
C VAL A 189 29.34 7.54 -22.44
N LEU A 190 29.49 6.35 -23.02
CA LEU A 190 29.77 5.12 -22.26
C LEU A 190 31.22 4.63 -22.48
N GLY A 191 31.93 5.22 -23.45
CA GLY A 191 33.27 4.82 -23.82
C GLY A 191 33.31 3.48 -24.54
N MET A 192 34.40 2.75 -24.32
CA MET A 192 34.67 1.46 -24.94
C MET A 192 33.81 0.36 -24.33
N ALA A 193 33.17 -0.45 -25.19
CA ALA A 193 32.45 -1.64 -24.75
C ALA A 193 33.45 -2.74 -24.34
N TYR A 194 33.37 -3.21 -23.11
CA TYR A 194 34.19 -4.31 -22.60
C TYR A 194 33.76 -5.67 -23.16
N ALA A 195 32.48 -5.83 -23.43
CA ALA A 195 31.93 -7.03 -24.06
C ALA A 195 30.66 -6.71 -24.83
N SER A 196 30.50 -7.35 -26.00
CA SER A 196 29.25 -7.35 -26.75
C SER A 196 28.70 -8.78 -26.79
N LEU A 197 27.49 -8.97 -26.29
CA LEU A 197 26.81 -10.27 -26.22
C LEU A 197 25.75 -10.42 -27.31
N GLY A 198 25.72 -9.52 -28.29
CA GLY A 198 24.71 -9.45 -29.35
C GLY A 198 23.38 -8.82 -28.91
N TYR A 199 22.80 -9.29 -27.80
CA TYR A 199 21.53 -8.75 -27.27
C TYR A 199 21.73 -7.62 -26.24
N LYS A 200 22.94 -7.51 -25.67
CA LYS A 200 23.37 -6.42 -24.80
C LYS A 200 24.86 -6.19 -24.91
N SER A 201 25.31 -5.00 -24.50
CA SER A 201 26.73 -4.65 -24.37
C SER A 201 27.06 -4.28 -22.92
N VAL A 202 28.31 -4.47 -22.52
CA VAL A 202 28.80 -4.19 -21.17
C VAL A 202 29.86 -3.11 -21.25
N HIS A 203 29.74 -2.10 -20.40
CA HIS A 203 30.60 -0.91 -20.35
C HIS A 203 31.07 -0.67 -18.92
N LEU A 204 32.20 0.03 -18.77
CA LEU A 204 32.59 0.65 -17.50
C LEU A 204 32.43 2.16 -17.65
N VAL A 205 31.63 2.76 -16.79
CA VAL A 205 31.20 4.15 -16.92
C VAL A 205 31.44 4.86 -15.58
N SER A 206 31.80 6.14 -15.62
CA SER A 206 31.94 6.91 -14.40
C SER A 206 30.57 7.14 -13.75
N ALA A 207 30.54 7.15 -12.42
CA ALA A 207 29.34 7.47 -11.65
C ALA A 207 28.82 8.89 -11.95
N LYS A 208 29.70 9.79 -12.39
CA LYS A 208 29.35 11.16 -12.77
C LYS A 208 28.53 11.16 -14.06
N ASP A 209 28.99 10.46 -15.09
CA ASP A 209 28.27 10.39 -16.37
C ASP A 209 26.93 9.66 -16.22
N LEU A 210 26.88 8.65 -15.35
CA LEU A 210 25.63 7.95 -15.02
C LEU A 210 24.58 8.83 -14.34
N ALA A 211 24.99 9.86 -13.58
CA ALA A 211 24.07 10.73 -12.87
C ALA A 211 23.26 11.64 -13.82
N ASP A 212 23.79 11.91 -15.01
CA ASP A 212 23.15 12.76 -16.03
C ASP A 212 22.16 11.98 -16.93
N ILE A 213 22.18 10.65 -16.88
CA ILE A 213 21.29 9.81 -17.68
C ILE A 213 19.87 9.81 -17.08
N PRO A 214 18.82 10.09 -17.88
CA PRO A 214 17.44 10.09 -17.38
C PRO A 214 16.96 8.69 -17.00
N VAL A 215 16.10 8.60 -15.99
CA VAL A 215 15.42 7.34 -15.62
C VAL A 215 14.25 7.08 -16.57
N TRP A 216 14.18 5.87 -17.13
CA TRP A 216 13.11 5.43 -18.03
C TRP A 216 11.75 5.40 -17.29
N GLU A 217 10.80 6.20 -17.78
CA GLU A 217 9.41 6.35 -17.30
C GLU A 217 9.21 6.58 -15.78
N LYS A 218 10.28 6.77 -15.00
CA LYS A 218 10.27 6.94 -13.53
C LYS A 218 9.36 5.92 -12.81
N GLN A 219 9.37 4.66 -13.28
CA GLN A 219 8.44 3.62 -12.85
C GLN A 219 8.54 3.32 -11.35
N ARG A 220 9.76 3.34 -10.78
CA ARG A 220 9.98 3.35 -9.33
C ARG A 220 10.22 4.79 -8.88
N ILE A 221 9.59 5.22 -7.79
CA ILE A 221 9.89 6.53 -7.20
C ILE A 221 11.33 6.52 -6.69
N TYR A 222 12.15 7.43 -7.19
CA TYR A 222 13.45 7.68 -6.59
C TYR A 222 13.27 8.32 -5.20
N ARG A 223 13.83 7.69 -4.18
CA ARG A 223 13.84 8.22 -2.81
C ARG A 223 15.26 8.52 -2.38
N HIS A 224 15.53 9.80 -2.18
CA HIS A 224 16.83 10.28 -1.70
C HIS A 224 17.23 9.60 -0.38
N ASP A 225 16.29 9.41 0.56
CA ASP A 225 16.58 8.73 1.83
C ASP A 225 17.03 7.27 1.67
N ARG A 226 16.47 6.56 0.68
CA ARG A 226 16.88 5.18 0.38
C ARG A 226 18.30 5.17 -0.19
N ALA A 227 18.60 6.06 -1.13
CA ALA A 227 19.96 6.21 -1.67
C ALA A 227 20.97 6.57 -0.57
N LYS A 228 20.59 7.47 0.36
CA LYS A 228 21.40 7.85 1.51
C LYS A 228 21.64 6.70 2.49
N SER A 229 20.60 5.92 2.81
CA SER A 229 20.75 4.71 3.63
C SER A 229 21.67 3.70 2.96
N MET A 230 21.52 3.49 1.65
CA MET A 230 22.40 2.62 0.88
C MET A 230 23.84 3.12 0.91
N ALA A 231 24.08 4.44 0.81
CA ALA A 231 25.42 5.02 0.87
C ALA A 231 26.06 4.80 2.26
N GLN A 232 25.30 5.03 3.33
CA GLN A 232 25.76 4.80 4.70
C GLN A 232 26.11 3.32 4.97
N ASP A 233 25.33 2.39 4.42
CA ASP A 233 25.62 0.97 4.55
C ASP A 233 26.79 0.54 3.64
N LYS A 234 26.93 1.18 2.48
CA LYS A 234 28.05 0.97 1.57
C LYS A 234 29.38 1.42 2.17
N MET A 235 29.40 2.56 2.88
CA MET A 235 30.56 3.05 3.63
C MET A 235 31.09 2.03 4.65
N LYS A 236 30.20 1.22 5.26
CA LYS A 236 30.60 0.15 6.19
C LYS A 236 31.19 -1.08 5.48
N THR A 237 30.96 -1.21 4.17
CA THR A 237 31.25 -2.40 3.35
C THR A 237 32.06 -2.06 2.09
N MET A 238 32.91 -1.03 2.16
CA MET A 238 33.68 -0.51 1.01
C MET A 238 34.62 -1.55 0.40
N LYS A 239 35.22 -2.40 1.24
CA LYS A 239 36.13 -3.49 0.83
C LYS A 239 35.55 -4.51 -0.17
N LEU A 240 34.23 -4.53 -0.34
CA LEU A 240 33.55 -5.45 -1.26
C LEU A 240 33.40 -4.88 -2.68
N GLY A 241 33.89 -3.67 -2.95
CA GLY A 241 33.65 -2.97 -4.22
C GLY A 241 32.16 -2.64 -4.42
N MET A 242 31.76 -2.11 -5.57
CA MET A 242 30.36 -1.80 -5.84
C MET A 242 29.58 -3.03 -6.30
N PRO A 243 28.58 -3.52 -5.54
CA PRO A 243 27.84 -4.71 -5.93
C PRO A 243 26.74 -4.41 -6.96
N GLY A 244 26.59 -5.32 -7.91
CA GLY A 244 25.52 -5.32 -8.91
C GLY A 244 25.80 -4.44 -10.15
N VAL A 245 25.04 -4.68 -11.21
CA VAL A 245 25.15 -3.99 -12.51
C VAL A 245 24.02 -2.97 -12.71
N ILE A 246 24.30 -1.81 -13.29
CA ILE A 246 23.27 -0.84 -13.68
C ILE A 246 22.79 -1.16 -15.08
N THR A 247 21.48 -1.18 -15.29
CA THR A 247 20.90 -1.55 -16.59
C THR A 247 20.39 -0.31 -17.30
N LEU A 248 20.96 -0.04 -18.47
CA LEU A 248 20.56 1.02 -19.39
C LEU A 248 19.85 0.46 -20.60
N TYR A 249 19.06 1.33 -21.21
CA TYR A 249 18.45 1.17 -22.52
C TYR A 249 18.95 2.26 -23.45
N GLU A 250 19.34 1.88 -24.65
CA GLU A 250 19.70 2.77 -25.73
C GLU A 250 18.63 2.68 -26.81
N ASP A 251 17.91 3.77 -27.07
CA ASP A 251 16.91 3.82 -28.14
C ASP A 251 17.56 3.89 -29.53
N ARG A 252 16.74 3.89 -30.59
CA ARG A 252 17.24 3.98 -31.98
C ARG A 252 17.99 5.27 -32.29
N ASP A 253 17.74 6.32 -31.52
CA ASP A 253 18.38 7.63 -31.66
C ASP A 253 19.68 7.71 -30.83
N GLY A 254 20.08 6.61 -30.16
CA GLY A 254 21.26 6.55 -29.31
C GLY A 254 21.07 7.19 -27.94
N LYS A 255 19.83 7.55 -27.57
CA LYS A 255 19.52 8.16 -26.28
C LYS A 255 19.47 7.09 -25.20
N LEU A 256 20.19 7.36 -24.11
CA LEU A 256 20.27 6.46 -22.98
C LEU A 256 19.17 6.74 -21.96
N SER A 257 18.64 5.69 -21.35
CA SER A 257 17.75 5.76 -20.20
C SER A 257 18.03 4.64 -19.20
N ILE A 258 17.95 4.96 -17.90
CA ILE A 258 18.17 3.99 -16.82
C ILE A 258 16.90 3.16 -16.62
N ILE A 259 16.97 1.85 -16.86
CA ILE A 259 15.87 0.89 -16.61
C ILE A 259 15.91 0.37 -15.18
N ASP A 260 17.10 -0.02 -14.68
CA ASP A 260 17.30 -0.46 -13.30
C ASP A 260 18.56 0.13 -12.68
N GLY A 261 18.54 0.29 -11.36
CA GLY A 261 19.67 0.80 -10.60
C GLY A 261 19.60 2.28 -10.24
N GLN A 262 18.45 2.96 -10.43
CA GLN A 262 18.31 4.39 -10.12
C GLN A 262 18.75 4.80 -8.70
N HIS A 263 18.48 3.96 -7.69
CA HIS A 263 18.88 4.24 -6.30
C HIS A 263 20.38 3.99 -6.09
N ARG A 264 20.99 3.09 -6.89
CA ARG A 264 22.44 2.86 -6.90
C ARG A 264 23.16 4.04 -7.53
N VAL A 265 22.63 4.58 -8.62
CA VAL A 265 23.12 5.84 -9.22
C VAL A 265 23.07 6.97 -8.20
N GLY A 266 21.91 7.21 -7.58
CA GLY A 266 21.81 8.24 -6.54
C GLY A 266 22.70 8.00 -5.31
N MET A 267 22.92 6.74 -4.93
CA MET A 267 23.86 6.36 -3.88
C MET A 267 25.30 6.72 -4.28
N MET A 268 25.71 6.42 -5.52
CA MET A 268 27.05 6.75 -6.01
C MET A 268 27.26 8.24 -6.13
N SER A 269 26.27 9.01 -6.58
CA SER A 269 26.33 10.47 -6.57
C SER A 269 26.59 11.02 -5.16
N LEU A 270 25.88 10.50 -4.15
CA LEU A 270 26.08 10.86 -2.74
C LEU A 270 27.45 10.46 -2.19
N LEU A 271 28.02 9.34 -2.64
CA LEU A 271 29.36 8.90 -2.25
C LEU A 271 30.45 9.74 -2.93
N ASN A 272 30.24 10.10 -4.20
CA ASN A 272 31.14 10.97 -4.96
C ASN A 272 31.22 12.37 -4.35
N GLU A 273 30.08 12.94 -3.93
CA GLU A 273 30.01 14.23 -3.22
C GLU A 273 30.77 14.22 -1.88
N GLN A 274 30.90 13.05 -1.24
CA GLN A 274 31.59 12.90 0.04
C GLN A 274 33.09 12.59 -0.11
N SER A 275 33.61 12.48 -1.34
CA SER A 275 35.02 12.20 -1.64
C SER A 275 35.60 11.04 -0.83
N VAL A 276 34.88 9.92 -0.75
CA VAL A 276 35.30 8.78 0.06
C VAL A 276 36.50 8.08 -0.58
N GLU A 277 37.64 8.07 0.11
CA GLU A 277 38.86 7.40 -0.37
C GLU A 277 38.67 5.88 -0.51
N GLY A 278 39.29 5.30 -1.55
CA GLY A 278 39.36 3.85 -1.75
C GLY A 278 38.19 3.23 -2.51
N LEU A 279 37.30 4.04 -3.09
CA LEU A 279 36.28 3.58 -4.04
C LEU A 279 36.60 4.09 -5.44
N ASP A 280 36.78 3.19 -6.38
CA ASP A 280 36.80 3.57 -7.80
C ASP A 280 35.34 3.75 -8.27
N LEU A 281 34.95 5.01 -8.44
CA LEU A 281 33.66 5.39 -9.00
C LEU A 281 33.76 5.75 -10.49
N ASP A 282 34.94 5.66 -11.08
CA ASP A 282 35.15 5.93 -12.51
C ASP A 282 34.89 4.67 -13.35
N SER A 283 34.94 3.49 -12.72
CA SER A 283 34.76 2.19 -13.37
C SER A 283 33.49 1.44 -12.90
N VAL A 284 32.30 2.01 -13.11
CA VAL A 284 31.04 1.35 -12.73
C VAL A 284 30.57 0.41 -13.84
N LEU A 285 30.26 -0.84 -13.49
CA LEU A 285 29.76 -1.83 -14.44
C LEU A 285 28.32 -1.52 -14.87
N VAL A 286 28.14 -1.37 -16.18
CA VAL A 286 26.86 -1.05 -16.81
C VAL A 286 26.57 -2.04 -17.92
N GLU A 287 25.33 -2.54 -17.98
CA GLU A 287 24.82 -3.28 -19.13
C GLU A 287 23.85 -2.43 -19.93
N VAL A 288 23.94 -2.48 -21.24
CA VAL A 288 23.17 -1.64 -22.17
C VAL A 288 22.45 -2.55 -23.14
N TYR A 289 21.12 -2.49 -23.11
CA TYR A 289 20.26 -3.12 -24.11
C TYR A 289 19.97 -2.10 -25.21
N LYS A 290 20.40 -2.41 -26.43
CA LYS A 290 20.12 -1.57 -27.59
C LYS A 290 18.74 -1.91 -28.14
N GLU A 291 18.01 -0.91 -28.62
CA GLU A 291 16.76 -1.15 -29.31
C GLU A 291 17.01 -1.92 -30.61
N LEU A 292 16.48 -3.14 -30.64
CA LEU A 292 16.52 -3.97 -31.84
C LEU A 292 15.30 -3.67 -32.71
N PRO A 293 15.44 -3.59 -34.05
CA PRO A 293 14.33 -3.30 -34.95
C PRO A 293 13.12 -4.23 -34.79
N GLU A 294 13.35 -5.44 -34.31
CA GLU A 294 12.34 -6.49 -34.13
C GLU A 294 11.37 -6.25 -32.95
N TYR A 295 11.75 -5.47 -31.93
CA TYR A 295 11.02 -5.41 -30.65
C TYR A 295 10.04 -4.23 -30.54
N GLY A 296 9.95 -3.36 -31.55
CA GLY A 296 9.06 -2.20 -31.53
C GLY A 296 9.32 -1.24 -30.36
N GLU A 297 8.37 -0.32 -30.10
CA GLU A 297 8.48 0.72 -29.06
C GLU A 297 8.43 0.17 -27.61
N ASP A 298 8.01 -1.09 -27.43
CA ASP A 298 7.82 -1.71 -26.11
C ASP A 298 9.09 -2.42 -25.58
N HIS A 299 10.22 -2.40 -26.30
CA HIS A 299 11.41 -3.18 -25.91
C HIS A 299 11.94 -2.84 -24.50
N ALA A 300 12.04 -1.55 -24.17
CA ALA A 300 12.47 -1.10 -22.83
C ALA A 300 11.54 -1.60 -21.72
N LYS A 301 10.23 -1.64 -22.00
CA LYS A 301 9.21 -2.14 -21.09
C LYS A 301 9.33 -3.65 -20.89
N ASP A 302 9.60 -4.40 -21.95
CA ASP A 302 9.81 -5.84 -21.87
C ASP A 302 11.06 -6.18 -21.05
N ILE A 303 12.18 -5.49 -21.28
CA ILE A 303 13.40 -5.63 -20.48
C ILE A 303 13.12 -5.29 -19.01
N PHE A 304 12.44 -4.16 -18.76
CA PHE A 304 12.06 -3.77 -17.41
C PHE A 304 11.21 -4.87 -16.75
N LEU A 305 10.19 -5.37 -17.42
CA LEU A 305 9.33 -6.43 -16.89
C LEU A 305 10.13 -7.70 -16.63
N GLU A 306 11.04 -8.11 -17.51
CA GLU A 306 11.84 -9.32 -17.36
C GLU A 306 12.79 -9.24 -16.17
N ILE A 307 13.53 -8.14 -16.03
CA ILE A 307 14.41 -7.89 -14.86
C ILE A 307 13.59 -7.96 -13.56
N ASN A 308 12.39 -7.40 -13.59
CA ASN A 308 11.50 -7.35 -12.43
C ASN A 308 10.63 -8.59 -12.24
N LYS A 309 10.61 -9.55 -13.17
CA LYS A 309 10.06 -10.89 -12.88
C LYS A 309 10.99 -11.65 -11.93
N ALA A 310 12.30 -11.39 -12.01
CA ALA A 310 13.28 -11.95 -11.10
C ALA A 310 13.23 -11.33 -9.68
N GLU A 311 12.76 -10.08 -9.55
CA GLU A 311 12.53 -9.40 -8.27
C GLU A 311 11.11 -8.83 -8.17
N PRO A 312 10.21 -9.35 -7.31
CA PRO A 312 8.79 -9.00 -7.34
C PRO A 312 8.54 -7.49 -7.23
N VAL A 313 8.18 -6.86 -8.35
CA VAL A 313 7.70 -5.48 -8.41
C VAL A 313 6.29 -5.40 -7.87
N LYS A 314 6.04 -4.34 -7.09
CA LYS A 314 4.70 -4.01 -6.60
C LYS A 314 3.77 -3.72 -7.76
N LEU A 315 2.53 -4.17 -7.70
CA LEU A 315 1.56 -4.08 -8.80
C LEU A 315 1.36 -2.64 -9.27
N LEU A 316 1.39 -1.69 -8.33
CA LEU A 316 1.30 -0.25 -8.62
C LEU A 316 2.42 0.28 -9.54
N ASP A 317 3.61 -0.30 -9.39
CA ASP A 317 4.83 0.13 -10.09
C ASP A 317 5.00 -0.60 -11.44
N MET A 318 4.13 -1.56 -11.77
CA MET A 318 4.17 -2.23 -13.08
C MET A 318 3.63 -1.30 -14.20
N PRO A 319 4.34 -1.16 -15.33
CA PRO A 319 3.89 -0.35 -16.45
C PRO A 319 2.60 -0.90 -17.07
N GLY A 320 1.64 -0.03 -17.35
CA GLY A 320 0.34 -0.38 -17.94
C GLY A 320 -0.71 -0.93 -16.96
N VAL A 321 -0.36 -1.21 -15.70
CA VAL A 321 -1.30 -1.76 -14.71
C VAL A 321 -2.05 -0.66 -13.96
N ALA A 322 -1.31 0.34 -13.47
CA ALA A 322 -1.89 1.53 -12.84
C ALA A 322 -1.89 2.71 -13.81
N THR A 323 -2.96 3.50 -13.82
CA THR A 323 -2.95 4.75 -14.58
C THR A 323 -1.95 5.73 -13.95
N ALA A 324 -1.33 6.59 -14.77
CA ALA A 324 -0.38 7.60 -14.26
C ALA A 324 -1.02 8.50 -13.18
N LYS A 325 -2.31 8.80 -13.34
CA LYS A 325 -3.11 9.56 -12.37
C LYS A 325 -3.26 8.81 -11.03
N ASP A 326 -3.68 7.55 -11.05
CA ASP A 326 -3.83 6.74 -9.84
C ASP A 326 -2.48 6.60 -9.12
N ARG A 327 -1.41 6.35 -9.87
CA ARG A 327 -0.05 6.29 -9.34
C ARG A 327 0.34 7.58 -8.65
N THR A 328 0.03 8.73 -9.25
CA THR A 328 0.32 10.05 -8.67
C THR A 328 -0.44 10.28 -7.37
N ILE A 329 -1.74 9.95 -7.34
CA ILE A 329 -2.58 10.10 -6.16
C ILE A 329 -2.10 9.20 -5.02
N ILE A 330 -1.87 7.90 -5.29
CA ILE A 330 -1.43 6.92 -4.28
C ILE A 330 -0.05 7.29 -3.74
N ASN A 331 0.89 7.62 -4.62
CA ASN A 331 2.25 7.98 -4.23
C ASN A 331 2.26 9.21 -3.32
N ARG A 332 1.57 10.28 -3.74
CA ARG A 332 1.55 11.52 -2.96
C ARG A 332 0.74 11.37 -1.68
N GLY A 333 -0.41 10.69 -1.70
CA GLY A 333 -1.24 10.47 -0.51
C GLY A 333 -0.54 9.62 0.56
N ALA A 334 0.13 8.53 0.16
CA ALA A 334 0.93 7.72 1.08
C ALA A 334 2.12 8.50 1.66
N GLN A 335 2.73 9.38 0.86
CA GLN A 335 3.82 10.23 1.32
C GLN A 335 3.36 11.31 2.30
N LEU A 336 2.21 11.96 2.07
CA LEU A 336 1.60 12.89 3.03
C LEU A 336 1.31 12.20 4.37
N LEU A 337 0.81 10.97 4.35
CA LEU A 337 0.59 10.19 5.57
C LEU A 337 1.91 9.90 6.31
N MET A 338 2.98 9.54 5.58
CA MET A 338 4.30 9.31 6.15
C MET A 338 4.92 10.58 6.75
N GLU A 339 4.77 11.73 6.07
CA GLU A 339 5.21 13.04 6.57
C GLU A 339 4.50 13.39 7.89
N ARG A 340 3.22 13.01 8.04
CA ARG A 340 2.44 13.25 9.26
C ARG A 340 2.81 12.30 10.41
N PHE A 341 3.17 11.06 10.13
CA PHE A 341 3.49 10.03 11.15
C PHE A 341 4.87 9.38 10.96
N PRO A 342 5.97 10.14 10.92
CA PRO A 342 7.28 9.62 10.51
C PRO A 342 7.79 8.48 11.40
N SER A 343 7.47 8.47 12.70
CA SER A 343 7.89 7.43 13.66
C SER A 343 7.19 6.07 13.47
N MET A 344 6.11 6.05 12.69
CA MET A 344 5.29 4.87 12.42
C MET A 344 5.60 4.24 11.06
N PHE A 345 6.45 4.89 10.26
CA PHE A 345 6.93 4.34 9.01
C PHE A 345 8.33 3.76 9.15
N SER A 346 8.53 2.57 8.60
CA SER A 346 9.80 1.86 8.56
C SER A 346 10.28 1.68 7.13
N PRO A 347 11.58 1.86 6.85
CA PRO A 347 12.13 1.61 5.52
C PRO A 347 12.13 0.12 5.15
N SER A 348 12.03 -0.78 6.13
CA SER A 348 12.00 -2.23 5.90
C SER A 348 10.65 -2.68 5.34
N GLN A 349 10.67 -3.44 4.25
CA GLN A 349 9.46 -4.10 3.72
C GLN A 349 8.90 -5.18 4.65
N LYS A 350 9.73 -5.73 5.55
CA LYS A 350 9.33 -6.70 6.58
C LYS A 350 9.20 -6.00 7.95
N CYS A 351 8.60 -4.82 7.98
CA CYS A 351 8.40 -4.07 9.21
C CYS A 351 7.43 -4.81 10.14
N ARG A 352 7.71 -4.77 11.45
CA ARG A 352 6.81 -5.35 12.46
C ARG A 352 5.69 -4.38 12.78
N VAL A 353 4.50 -4.93 13.02
CA VAL A 353 3.35 -4.21 13.61
C VAL A 353 3.81 -3.47 14.87
N PRO A 354 3.51 -2.16 15.04
CA PRO A 354 2.52 -1.36 14.32
C PRO A 354 3.09 -0.52 13.17
N ASN A 355 4.35 -0.74 12.79
CA ASN A 355 4.97 0.10 11.76
C ASN A 355 4.46 -0.29 10.37
N LEU A 356 4.32 0.70 9.49
CA LEU A 356 4.04 0.49 8.08
C LEU A 356 5.28 0.71 7.23
N ASN A 357 5.33 0.04 6.08
CA ASN A 357 6.25 0.37 5.01
C ASN A 357 5.48 1.08 3.91
N ILE A 358 5.99 2.22 3.45
CA ILE A 358 5.30 3.05 2.47
C ILE A 358 5.07 2.31 1.13
N ASP A 359 5.96 1.41 0.70
CA ASP A 359 5.77 0.65 -0.54
C ASP A 359 4.71 -0.44 -0.39
N ASN A 360 4.68 -1.11 0.76
CA ASN A 360 3.60 -2.05 1.05
C ASN A 360 2.24 -1.35 1.18
N LEU A 361 2.21 -0.15 1.78
CA LEU A 361 0.99 0.66 1.87
C LEU A 361 0.50 1.06 0.47
N ARG A 362 1.39 1.59 -0.38
CA ARG A 362 1.07 1.97 -1.76
C ARG A 362 0.49 0.81 -2.56
N ASP A 363 1.15 -0.35 -2.48
CA ASP A 363 0.73 -1.57 -3.18
C ASP A 363 -0.62 -2.08 -2.66
N ALA A 364 -0.83 -2.09 -1.34
CA ALA A 364 -2.10 -2.51 -0.74
C ALA A 364 -3.27 -1.58 -1.10
N LEU A 365 -3.05 -0.26 -1.11
CA LEU A 365 -4.06 0.72 -1.54
C LEU A 365 -4.47 0.51 -3.01
N PHE A 366 -3.50 0.19 -3.87
CA PHE A 366 -3.75 -0.12 -5.26
C PHE A 366 -4.49 -1.45 -5.42
N ALA A 367 -4.01 -2.52 -4.78
CA ALA A 367 -4.60 -3.86 -4.84
C ALA A 367 -6.05 -3.88 -4.33
N ALA A 368 -6.37 -3.11 -3.29
CA ALA A 368 -7.72 -2.97 -2.77
C ALA A 368 -8.62 -2.03 -3.59
N ASN A 369 -8.10 -1.44 -4.70
CA ASN A 369 -8.81 -0.51 -5.57
C ASN A 369 -9.41 0.70 -4.82
N VAL A 370 -8.73 1.20 -3.78
CA VAL A 370 -9.25 2.26 -2.89
C VAL A 370 -9.65 3.52 -3.66
N ILE A 371 -8.82 3.95 -4.62
CA ILE A 371 -9.07 5.13 -5.45
C ILE A 371 -10.43 5.04 -6.15
N LYS A 372 -10.68 3.90 -6.82
CA LYS A 372 -11.90 3.68 -7.60
C LYS A 372 -13.11 3.45 -6.70
N ARG A 373 -12.96 2.64 -5.65
CA ARG A 373 -14.04 2.31 -4.69
C ARG A 373 -14.59 3.55 -3.98
N HIS A 374 -13.72 4.45 -3.54
CA HIS A 374 -14.11 5.65 -2.79
C HIS A 374 -14.12 6.92 -3.64
N SER A 375 -14.00 6.79 -4.97
CA SER A 375 -14.02 7.92 -5.92
C SER A 375 -13.03 9.05 -5.56
N LEU A 376 -11.82 8.68 -5.13
CA LEU A 376 -10.80 9.63 -4.67
C LEU A 376 -10.09 10.25 -5.87
N THR A 377 -10.25 11.56 -6.07
CA THR A 377 -9.74 12.26 -7.26
C THR A 377 -8.41 12.97 -7.04
N SER A 378 -7.92 13.06 -5.80
CA SER A 378 -6.72 13.82 -5.44
C SER A 378 -5.95 13.21 -4.27
N ALA A 379 -4.65 13.53 -4.16
CA ALA A 379 -3.79 13.03 -3.08
C ALA A 379 -4.21 13.50 -1.67
N PRO A 380 -4.64 14.76 -1.45
CA PRO A 380 -5.17 15.18 -0.15
C PRO A 380 -6.48 14.48 0.22
N ALA A 381 -7.34 14.16 -0.76
CA ALA A 381 -8.55 13.38 -0.51
C ALA A 381 -8.20 11.95 -0.03
N LEU A 382 -7.16 11.34 -0.59
CA LEU A 382 -6.65 10.05 -0.12
C LEU A 382 -6.05 10.16 1.29
N GLU A 383 -5.29 11.20 1.62
CA GLU A 383 -4.79 11.43 2.98
C GLU A 383 -5.96 11.57 3.98
N ALA A 384 -6.97 12.38 3.66
CA ALA A 384 -8.13 12.58 4.52
C ALA A 384 -8.89 11.26 4.76
N TRP A 385 -9.08 10.45 3.72
CA TRP A 385 -9.69 9.13 3.85
C TRP A 385 -8.84 8.19 4.72
N LEU A 386 -7.52 8.17 4.56
CA LEU A 386 -6.61 7.38 5.41
C LEU A 386 -6.71 7.79 6.89
N LEU A 387 -6.84 9.08 7.17
CA LEU A 387 -7.03 9.60 8.54
C LEU A 387 -8.38 9.19 9.13
N GLU A 388 -9.44 9.20 8.31
CA GLU A 388 -10.76 8.70 8.72
C GLU A 388 -10.69 7.21 9.08
N GLN A 389 -10.02 6.40 8.26
CA GLN A 389 -9.79 4.98 8.55
C GLN A 389 -8.96 4.80 9.82
N ASN A 390 -7.96 5.64 10.05
CA ASN A 390 -7.18 5.61 11.28
C ASN A 390 -8.04 5.86 12.53
N ALA A 391 -8.96 6.82 12.46
CA ALA A 391 -9.90 7.11 13.55
C ALA A 391 -10.88 5.96 13.80
N LYS A 392 -11.39 5.31 12.74
CA LYS A 392 -12.21 4.09 12.88
C LYS A 392 -11.43 2.96 13.56
N MET A 393 -10.17 2.79 13.19
CA MET A 393 -9.28 1.79 13.80
C MET A 393 -8.96 2.11 15.25
N GLU A 394 -8.81 3.39 15.61
CA GLU A 394 -8.68 3.82 17.00
C GLU A 394 -9.88 3.36 17.84
N VAL A 395 -11.11 3.62 17.37
CA VAL A 395 -12.34 3.18 18.05
C VAL A 395 -12.40 1.66 18.18
N LYS A 396 -12.05 0.92 17.12
CA LYS A 396 -12.00 -0.56 17.14
C LYS A 396 -11.11 -1.08 18.27
N TYR A 397 -9.91 -0.50 18.43
CA TYR A 397 -8.93 -0.93 19.43
C TYR A 397 -9.16 -0.35 20.84
N GLN A 398 -10.24 0.42 21.06
CA GLN A 398 -10.70 0.74 22.41
C GLN A 398 -11.41 -0.46 23.08
N SER A 399 -12.00 -1.36 22.28
CA SER A 399 -12.65 -2.58 22.76
C SER A 399 -11.63 -3.60 23.30
N ASP A 400 -11.96 -4.29 24.40
CA ASP A 400 -11.04 -5.25 25.04
C ASP A 400 -10.83 -6.52 24.20
N GLU A 401 -11.78 -6.86 23.34
CA GLU A 401 -11.66 -7.99 22.41
C GLU A 401 -10.59 -7.72 21.35
N ALA A 402 -10.61 -6.54 20.72
CA ALA A 402 -9.61 -6.17 19.72
C ALA A 402 -8.20 -6.08 20.33
N LYS A 403 -8.07 -5.60 21.57
CA LYS A 403 -6.78 -5.52 22.27
C LYS A 403 -6.09 -6.87 22.44
N LYS A 404 -6.84 -7.97 22.55
CA LYS A 404 -6.28 -9.33 22.71
C LYS A 404 -5.60 -9.84 21.43
N THR A 405 -5.99 -9.32 20.27
CA THR A 405 -5.45 -9.76 18.98
C THR A 405 -4.07 -9.19 18.66
N VAL A 406 -3.66 -8.11 19.34
CA VAL A 406 -2.45 -7.34 19.05
C VAL A 406 -1.52 -7.37 20.26
N SER A 407 -0.20 -7.39 20.02
CA SER A 407 0.77 -7.30 21.11
C SER A 407 0.64 -5.98 21.90
N VAL A 408 0.78 -6.06 23.22
CA VAL A 408 0.70 -4.88 24.11
C VAL A 408 1.71 -3.80 23.72
N ALA A 409 2.91 -4.20 23.30
CA ALA A 409 3.95 -3.29 22.83
C ALA A 409 3.52 -2.51 21.57
N ALA A 410 2.92 -3.20 20.59
CA ALA A 410 2.44 -2.56 19.39
C ALA A 410 1.27 -1.61 19.66
N LEU A 411 0.32 -2.03 20.50
CA LEU A 411 -0.81 -1.19 20.90
C LEU A 411 -0.36 0.06 21.68
N THR A 412 0.59 -0.10 22.58
CA THR A 412 1.17 1.03 23.34
C THR A 412 1.84 2.02 22.39
N LYS A 413 2.64 1.53 21.43
CA LYS A 413 3.28 2.39 20.44
C LYS A 413 2.28 3.08 19.52
N ALA A 414 1.25 2.37 19.05
CA ALA A 414 0.15 2.93 18.27
C ALA A 414 -0.56 4.06 19.03
N LYS A 415 -0.85 3.85 20.32
CA LYS A 415 -1.47 4.85 21.19
C LYS A 415 -0.59 6.07 21.42
N THR A 416 0.71 5.89 21.64
CA THR A 416 1.67 7.00 21.81
C THR A 416 1.73 7.93 20.60
N HIS A 417 1.53 7.39 19.40
CA HIS A 417 1.59 8.16 18.15
C HIS A 417 0.22 8.41 17.50
N SER A 418 -0.89 8.04 18.17
CA SER A 418 -2.25 8.08 17.63
C SER A 418 -2.39 7.47 16.23
N PHE A 419 -1.72 6.35 15.98
CA PHE A 419 -1.64 5.70 14.67
C PHE A 419 -1.94 4.20 14.76
N TYR A 420 -3.08 3.80 14.22
CA TYR A 420 -3.69 2.48 14.36
C TYR A 420 -3.78 1.71 13.04
N LEU A 421 -3.59 2.36 11.88
CA LEU A 421 -3.63 1.70 10.57
C LEU A 421 -2.61 0.56 10.42
N GLY A 422 -1.50 0.60 11.16
CA GLY A 422 -0.47 -0.44 11.11
C GLY A 422 -0.75 -1.67 11.96
N LEU A 423 -1.86 -1.69 12.72
CA LEU A 423 -2.23 -2.81 13.59
C LEU A 423 -2.89 -3.97 12.86
N ASP A 424 -3.63 -3.67 11.80
CA ASP A 424 -4.44 -4.61 11.04
C ASP A 424 -4.59 -4.06 9.62
N SER A 425 -4.62 -4.93 8.61
CA SER A 425 -4.76 -4.56 7.20
C SER A 425 -6.19 -4.70 6.68
N SER A 426 -7.13 -5.20 7.47
CA SER A 426 -8.52 -5.40 7.03
C SER A 426 -9.22 -4.11 6.58
N TRP A 427 -8.79 -2.95 7.09
CA TRP A 427 -9.37 -1.65 6.74
C TRP A 427 -9.19 -1.23 5.29
N TYR A 428 -8.26 -1.83 4.53
CA TYR A 428 -8.17 -1.58 3.09
C TYR A 428 -9.46 -1.92 2.34
N TYR A 429 -10.26 -2.83 2.91
CA TYR A 429 -11.46 -3.38 2.26
C TYR A 429 -12.78 -2.80 2.79
N HIS A 430 -12.73 -1.86 3.74
CA HIS A 430 -13.90 -1.14 4.26
C HIS A 430 -14.13 0.15 3.48
#